data_AF-A0A6L8GT77-F1
#
_entry.id   AF-A0A6L8GT77-F1
#
_cell.length_a   1.000
_cell.length_b   1.000
_cell.length_c   1.000
_cell.angle_alpha   90.00
_cell.angle_beta   90.00
_cell.angle_gamma   90.00
#
_symmetry.space_group_name_H-M   'P 1'
#
loop_
_entity.id
_entity.type
_entity.pdbx_description
1 polymer ?
#
loop_
_entity_poly.entity_id
_entity_poly.type
_entity_poly.pdbx_seq_one_letter_code
_entity_poly.pdbx_strand_id
1 'polypeptide(L)'
;MDVNESQATETYRANAFADFNPEHSAPGATQERLDHLKEHGFVIINDFVDNPWIPILRDAGRRVTEACAPENKYDVIDCSKGYVHRTGQEQPWAIRGLIHPAFGESCFAEFHGSTPFLDFVDSWCHGVQPEDLTFSGMLLWANPRTHENKLGWHRDVTWWGTGKSYFAQREVRGDGPEAYSEEVERIRWKEIREKNAKNIEQRNGVSMFLALVDEECHELVPGSHDRWRTPFEHDVLLPKSMKDQGVPHTPSWNGTDPLPGQVAIRLRAGEALIRNGATIHTGHTVPERERNTLSIGWSKWGGEFTGEPSVTDVRHAWQLDPDVREALPHEWMKTAWDRWSETQKLGDTLEDRYTGFDINHIKSGMVLGWRGELERQAAAEAEVV
;
A
#
# COMPACT_ATOMS: atom_id res chain seq x y z
N MET A 1 -40.08 -22.20 19.32
CA MET A 1 -38.69 -22.58 19.64
C MET A 1 -37.96 -22.63 18.32
N ASP A 2 -36.85 -21.90 18.32
CA ASP A 2 -35.73 -21.90 17.41
C ASP A 2 -35.91 -21.20 16.06
N VAL A 3 -35.78 -19.87 16.22
CA VAL A 3 -35.20 -18.95 15.26
C VAL A 3 -33.92 -19.57 14.71
N ASN A 4 -33.87 -19.69 13.39
CA ASN A 4 -32.68 -20.03 12.65
C ASN A 4 -31.73 -18.82 12.75
N GLU A 5 -31.01 -18.72 13.86
CA GLU A 5 -29.80 -17.89 13.95
C GLU A 5 -28.83 -18.46 12.93
N SER A 6 -28.80 -17.84 11.76
CA SER A 6 -27.66 -17.97 10.86
C SER A 6 -26.42 -17.73 11.70
N GLN A 7 -25.59 -18.77 11.88
CA GLN A 7 -24.25 -18.60 12.42
C GLN A 7 -23.58 -17.50 11.62
N ALA A 8 -23.49 -16.31 12.20
CA ALA A 8 -22.64 -15.26 11.71
C ALA A 8 -21.23 -15.83 11.81
N THR A 9 -20.70 -16.33 10.70
CA THR A 9 -19.30 -16.72 10.60
C THR A 9 -18.48 -15.52 11.06
N GLU A 10 -17.80 -15.67 12.20
CA GLU A 10 -16.94 -14.69 12.89
C GLU A 10 -15.80 -14.23 11.95
N THR A 11 -16.11 -13.43 10.94
CA THR A 11 -15.19 -13.15 9.83
C THR A 11 -14.44 -11.85 10.00
N TYR A 12 -14.84 -11.00 10.95
CA TYR A 12 -14.16 -9.73 11.26
C TYR A 12 -13.80 -9.63 12.72
N ARG A 13 -12.66 -8.97 12.99
CA ARG A 13 -12.35 -8.51 14.34
C ARG A 13 -13.25 -7.34 14.71
N ALA A 14 -13.51 -6.43 13.76
CA ALA A 14 -14.35 -5.27 14.00
C ALA A 14 -15.82 -5.66 14.23
N ASN A 15 -16.43 -5.08 15.26
CA ASN A 15 -17.87 -5.18 15.52
C ASN A 15 -18.67 -3.97 14.99
N ALA A 16 -17.98 -3.01 14.38
CA ALA A 16 -18.55 -1.78 13.84
C ALA A 16 -18.00 -1.52 12.44
N PHE A 17 -18.80 -0.84 11.62
CA PHE A 17 -18.47 -0.54 10.24
C PHE A 17 -18.54 0.96 9.98
N ALA A 18 -17.66 1.46 9.13
CA ALA A 18 -17.77 2.79 8.55
C ALA A 18 -18.16 2.67 7.08
N ASP A 19 -19.31 3.23 6.75
CA ASP A 19 -19.87 3.31 5.40
C ASP A 19 -19.67 4.70 4.82
N PHE A 20 -19.86 4.82 3.50
CA PHE A 20 -19.96 6.11 2.84
C PHE A 20 -21.06 6.98 3.47
N ASN A 21 -20.72 8.23 3.81
CA ASN A 21 -21.67 9.24 4.27
C ASN A 21 -22.22 10.03 3.06
N PRO A 22 -23.54 10.03 2.80
CA PRO A 22 -24.14 10.80 1.71
C PRO A 22 -23.83 12.30 1.74
N GLU A 23 -23.53 12.89 2.90
CA GLU A 23 -23.11 14.29 3.00
C GLU A 23 -21.76 14.55 2.30
N HIS A 24 -20.98 13.51 2.04
CA HIS A 24 -19.72 13.57 1.30
C HIS A 24 -19.89 13.27 -0.21
N SER A 25 -21.10 13.36 -0.77
CA SER A 25 -21.33 13.01 -2.19
C SER A 25 -20.80 14.02 -3.21
N ALA A 26 -20.54 15.26 -2.80
CA ALA A 26 -19.97 16.25 -3.70
C ALA A 26 -18.51 15.91 -4.04
N PRO A 27 -18.10 15.97 -5.33
CA PRO A 27 -16.79 15.48 -5.77
C PRO A 27 -15.64 16.34 -5.26
N GLY A 28 -14.43 15.77 -5.27
CA GLY A 28 -13.20 16.46 -4.89
C GLY A 28 -13.04 16.70 -3.40
N ALA A 29 -12.20 17.67 -3.04
CA ALA A 29 -11.83 17.99 -1.66
C ALA A 29 -12.77 19.04 -1.02
N THR A 30 -14.06 18.71 -0.87
CA THR A 30 -15.02 19.60 -0.19
C THR A 30 -14.67 19.83 1.27
N GLN A 31 -15.19 20.91 1.85
CA GLN A 31 -14.91 21.24 3.25
C GLN A 31 -15.37 20.12 4.20
N GLU A 32 -16.52 19.51 3.92
CA GLU A 32 -17.09 18.40 4.69
C GLU A 32 -16.17 17.17 4.67
N ARG A 33 -15.69 16.79 3.48
CA ARG A 33 -14.73 15.67 3.31
C ARG A 33 -13.42 15.94 4.03
N LEU A 34 -12.91 17.17 3.94
CA LEU A 34 -11.67 17.57 4.60
C LEU A 34 -11.82 17.60 6.11
N ASP A 35 -12.95 18.07 6.64
CA ASP A 35 -13.19 18.11 8.08
C ASP A 35 -13.38 16.69 8.63
N HIS A 36 -14.07 15.81 7.90
CA HIS A 36 -14.16 14.39 8.26
C HIS A 36 -12.78 13.72 8.25
N LEU A 37 -11.95 13.98 7.24
CA LEU A 37 -10.57 13.47 7.18
C LEU A 37 -9.70 14.01 8.33
N LYS A 38 -9.86 15.28 8.72
CA LYS A 38 -9.15 15.86 9.88
C LYS A 38 -9.58 15.23 11.19
N GLU A 39 -10.88 15.04 11.39
CA GLU A 39 -11.46 14.53 12.63
C GLU A 39 -11.19 13.03 12.81
N HIS A 40 -11.43 12.24 11.76
CA HIS A 40 -11.43 10.78 11.87
C HIS A 40 -10.18 10.12 11.26
N GLY A 41 -9.39 10.86 10.49
CA GLY A 41 -8.16 10.32 9.87
C GLY A 41 -8.42 9.49 8.63
N PHE A 42 -9.65 9.47 8.13
CA PHE A 42 -10.04 8.88 6.85
C PHE A 42 -11.29 9.57 6.30
N VAL A 43 -11.58 9.34 5.02
CA VAL A 43 -12.86 9.67 4.37
C VAL A 43 -13.11 8.68 3.24
N ILE A 44 -14.37 8.27 3.07
CA ILE A 44 -14.83 7.48 1.92
C ILE A 44 -15.42 8.44 0.90
N ILE A 45 -14.98 8.33 -0.35
CA ILE A 45 -15.46 9.10 -1.49
C ILE A 45 -16.14 8.18 -2.50
N ASN A 46 -17.08 8.71 -3.27
CA ASN A 46 -17.85 7.96 -4.27
C ASN A 46 -17.63 8.46 -5.71
N ASP A 47 -16.56 9.23 -5.94
CA ASP A 47 -16.27 9.93 -7.21
C ASP A 47 -16.10 8.99 -8.42
N PHE A 48 -15.85 7.69 -8.17
CA PHE A 48 -15.68 6.68 -9.22
C PHE A 48 -16.81 5.65 -9.27
N VAL A 49 -17.89 5.84 -8.50
CA VAL A 49 -19.10 5.02 -8.64
C VAL A 49 -19.66 5.19 -10.04
N ASP A 50 -20.07 4.08 -10.65
CA ASP A 50 -20.53 3.97 -12.04
C ASP A 50 -19.49 4.37 -13.12
N ASN A 51 -18.22 4.60 -12.74
CA ASN A 51 -17.18 4.91 -13.70
C ASN A 51 -16.91 3.68 -14.60
N PRO A 52 -16.88 3.84 -15.94
CA PRO A 52 -16.70 2.73 -16.87
C PRO A 52 -15.36 1.99 -16.73
N TRP A 53 -14.37 2.59 -16.07
CA TRP A 53 -13.10 1.94 -15.76
C TRP A 53 -13.20 0.85 -14.70
N ILE A 54 -14.15 0.94 -13.77
CA ILE A 54 -14.29 -0.02 -12.66
C ILE A 54 -14.39 -1.47 -13.14
N PRO A 55 -15.31 -1.85 -14.06
CA PRO A 55 -15.37 -3.22 -14.57
C PRO A 55 -14.09 -3.64 -15.31
N ILE A 56 -13.46 -2.75 -16.07
CA ILE A 56 -12.23 -3.04 -16.83
C ILE A 56 -11.08 -3.39 -15.88
N LEU A 57 -10.84 -2.51 -14.90
CA LEU A 57 -9.79 -2.68 -13.89
C LEU A 57 -10.05 -3.88 -13.00
N ARG A 58 -11.31 -4.13 -12.62
CA ARG A 58 -11.70 -5.32 -11.85
C ARG A 58 -11.30 -6.60 -12.56
N ASP A 59 -11.66 -6.74 -13.84
CA ASP A 59 -11.40 -7.96 -14.58
C ASP A 59 -9.89 -8.15 -14.85
N ALA A 60 -9.15 -7.06 -15.08
CA ALA A 60 -7.68 -7.09 -15.13
C ALA A 60 -7.08 -7.51 -13.78
N GLY A 61 -7.56 -6.94 -12.67
CA GLY A 61 -7.11 -7.31 -11.33
C GLY A 61 -7.35 -8.79 -11.00
N ARG A 62 -8.46 -9.37 -11.47
CA ARG A 62 -8.74 -10.81 -11.35
C ARG A 62 -7.73 -11.64 -12.11
N ARG A 63 -7.45 -11.30 -13.38
CA ARG A 63 -6.47 -12.01 -14.22
C ARG A 63 -5.07 -11.95 -13.62
N VAL A 64 -4.63 -10.79 -13.16
CA VAL A 64 -3.33 -10.60 -12.50
C VAL A 64 -3.25 -11.41 -11.20
N THR A 65 -4.30 -11.37 -10.38
CA THR A 65 -4.35 -12.14 -9.12
C THR A 65 -4.25 -13.65 -9.38
N GLU A 66 -5.02 -14.16 -10.35
CA GLU A 66 -4.99 -15.57 -10.73
C GLU A 66 -3.61 -15.97 -11.29
N ALA A 67 -3.02 -15.15 -12.17
CA ALA A 67 -1.71 -15.41 -12.73
C ALA A 67 -0.59 -15.43 -11.66
N CYS A 68 -0.73 -14.65 -10.59
CA CYS A 68 0.21 -14.64 -9.46
C CYS A 68 0.03 -15.81 -8.49
N ALA A 69 -0.97 -16.68 -8.70
CA ALA A 69 -1.15 -17.87 -7.88
C ALA A 69 0.11 -18.76 -7.90
N PRO A 70 0.47 -19.39 -6.77
CA PRO A 70 1.74 -20.11 -6.66
C PRO A 70 1.90 -21.28 -7.64
N GLU A 71 0.79 -21.93 -8.05
CA GLU A 71 0.80 -22.99 -9.05
C GLU A 71 1.17 -22.49 -10.46
N ASN A 72 0.93 -21.21 -10.75
CA ASN A 72 1.16 -20.62 -12.07
C ASN A 72 2.58 -20.07 -12.23
N LYS A 73 3.30 -19.85 -11.13
CA LYS A 73 4.67 -19.29 -11.10
C LYS A 73 4.79 -18.05 -12.00
N TYR A 74 5.34 -18.23 -13.21
CA TYR A 74 5.53 -17.20 -14.23
C TYR A 74 4.99 -17.63 -15.61
N ASP A 75 4.21 -18.72 -15.68
CA ASP A 75 3.77 -19.34 -16.94
C ASP A 75 2.59 -18.60 -17.59
N VAL A 76 1.83 -17.84 -16.80
CA VAL A 76 0.66 -17.06 -17.27
C VAL A 76 1.02 -15.59 -17.49
N ILE A 77 1.65 -14.98 -16.48
CA ILE A 77 2.20 -13.63 -16.53
C ILE A 77 3.60 -13.71 -15.92
N ASP A 78 4.57 -13.00 -16.51
CA ASP A 78 5.90 -12.86 -15.93
C ASP A 78 5.85 -11.89 -14.73
N CYS A 79 5.30 -12.37 -13.61
CA CYS A 79 5.15 -11.58 -12.39
C CYS A 79 6.49 -11.29 -11.69
N SER A 80 7.61 -11.89 -12.16
CA SER A 80 8.97 -11.56 -11.70
C SER A 80 9.41 -10.15 -12.12
N LYS A 81 8.72 -9.55 -13.10
CA LYS A 81 8.88 -8.15 -13.50
C LYS A 81 8.16 -7.15 -12.58
N GLY A 82 7.50 -7.63 -11.53
CA GLY A 82 6.81 -6.82 -10.53
C GLY A 82 7.38 -7.06 -9.13
N TYR A 83 6.52 -6.92 -8.13
CA TYR A 83 6.80 -7.34 -6.76
C TYR A 83 5.52 -7.89 -6.14
N VAL A 84 5.47 -9.21 -5.94
CA VAL A 84 4.31 -9.91 -5.38
C VAL A 84 4.51 -10.14 -3.89
N HIS A 85 3.67 -9.52 -3.07
CA HIS A 85 3.60 -9.78 -1.64
C HIS A 85 2.89 -11.12 -1.43
N ARG A 86 3.61 -12.07 -0.83
CA ARG A 86 3.12 -13.43 -0.58
C ARG A 86 2.97 -13.71 0.92
N THR A 87 2.12 -14.68 1.25
CA THR A 87 1.85 -15.15 2.62
C THR A 87 1.44 -16.62 2.59
N GLY A 88 1.47 -17.29 3.75
CA GLY A 88 1.12 -18.70 3.86
C GLY A 88 1.86 -19.56 2.82
N GLN A 89 1.13 -20.37 2.07
CA GLN A 89 1.64 -21.21 0.99
C GLN A 89 1.95 -20.39 -0.29
N GLU A 90 2.75 -19.33 -0.16
CA GLU A 90 3.12 -18.42 -1.24
C GLU A 90 1.93 -17.75 -1.96
N GLN A 91 0.79 -17.66 -1.30
CA GLN A 91 -0.42 -17.04 -1.85
C GLN A 91 -0.23 -15.51 -1.94
N PRO A 92 -0.59 -14.87 -3.06
CA PRO A 92 -0.49 -13.42 -3.20
C PRO A 92 -1.54 -12.71 -2.33
N TRP A 93 -1.15 -11.61 -1.68
CA TRP A 93 -2.07 -10.70 -0.98
C TRP A 93 -1.92 -9.22 -1.38
N ALA A 94 -0.84 -8.90 -2.10
CA ALA A 94 -0.66 -7.59 -2.71
C ALA A 94 0.27 -7.72 -3.93
N ILE A 95 -0.04 -7.03 -5.02
CA ILE A 95 0.68 -7.18 -6.29
C ILE A 95 1.08 -5.81 -6.82
N ARG A 96 2.39 -5.62 -6.98
CA ARG A 96 2.99 -4.44 -7.61
C ARG A 96 3.57 -4.85 -8.97
N GLY A 97 3.74 -3.89 -9.87
CA GLY A 97 4.17 -4.17 -11.24
C GLY A 97 3.06 -4.03 -12.29
N LEU A 98 1.86 -3.60 -11.89
CA LEU A 98 0.66 -3.58 -12.76
C LEU A 98 0.83 -2.79 -14.06
N ILE A 99 1.72 -1.80 -14.07
CA ILE A 99 2.02 -0.93 -15.23
C ILE A 99 3.11 -1.56 -16.12
N HIS A 100 3.89 -2.51 -15.62
CA HIS A 100 4.95 -3.15 -16.38
C HIS A 100 4.35 -3.94 -17.56
N PRO A 101 4.84 -3.77 -18.80
CA PRO A 101 4.22 -4.38 -19.99
C PRO A 101 4.18 -5.91 -19.96
N ALA A 102 5.11 -6.55 -19.23
CA ALA A 102 5.08 -7.99 -18.96
C ALA A 102 3.81 -8.51 -18.26
N PHE A 103 3.04 -7.63 -17.58
CA PHE A 103 1.74 -7.98 -17.01
C PHE A 103 0.64 -8.02 -18.06
N GLY A 104 0.81 -7.38 -19.22
CA GLY A 104 -0.16 -7.39 -20.32
C GLY A 104 -1.45 -6.61 -20.06
N GLU A 105 -1.53 -5.86 -18.96
CA GLU A 105 -2.74 -5.13 -18.52
C GLU A 105 -2.54 -3.61 -18.62
N SER A 106 -2.48 -3.08 -19.84
CA SER A 106 -2.25 -1.64 -20.08
C SER A 106 -3.32 -0.73 -19.44
N CYS A 107 -4.52 -1.26 -19.19
CA CYS A 107 -5.63 -0.52 -18.61
C CYS A 107 -5.29 0.13 -17.26
N PHE A 108 -4.36 -0.42 -16.49
CA PHE A 108 -3.89 0.20 -15.25
C PHE A 108 -3.15 1.51 -15.49
N ALA A 109 -2.25 1.54 -16.47
CA ALA A 109 -1.52 2.74 -16.87
C ALA A 109 -2.45 3.75 -17.56
N GLU A 110 -3.36 3.26 -18.40
CA GLU A 110 -4.37 4.08 -19.09
C GLU A 110 -5.32 4.76 -18.10
N PHE A 111 -5.83 4.05 -17.09
CA PHE A 111 -6.65 4.65 -16.04
C PHE A 111 -5.87 5.70 -15.23
N HIS A 112 -4.61 5.40 -14.88
CA HIS A 112 -3.76 6.30 -14.11
C HIS A 112 -3.51 7.64 -14.81
N GLY A 113 -3.47 7.63 -16.15
CA GLY A 113 -3.39 8.82 -17.00
C GLY A 113 -4.72 9.36 -17.53
N SER A 114 -5.85 8.73 -17.17
CA SER A 114 -7.16 9.04 -17.75
C SER A 114 -7.74 10.36 -17.24
N THR A 115 -8.56 11.01 -18.06
CA THR A 115 -9.29 12.24 -17.67
C THR A 115 -10.10 12.06 -16.39
N PRO A 116 -10.89 10.99 -16.17
CA PRO A 116 -11.62 10.84 -14.90
C PRO A 116 -10.72 10.83 -13.65
N PHE A 117 -9.52 10.24 -13.73
CA PHE A 117 -8.60 10.23 -12.60
C PHE A 117 -7.87 11.57 -12.44
N LEU A 118 -7.46 12.20 -13.53
CA LEU A 118 -6.81 13.51 -13.50
C LEU A 118 -7.75 14.63 -13.05
N ASP A 119 -9.02 14.62 -13.46
CA ASP A 119 -10.03 15.59 -13.01
C ASP A 119 -10.24 15.48 -11.49
N PHE A 120 -10.21 14.26 -10.94
CA PHE A 120 -10.23 14.05 -9.50
C PHE A 120 -8.97 14.62 -8.83
N VAL A 121 -7.78 14.36 -9.38
CA VAL A 121 -6.52 14.89 -8.83
C VAL A 121 -6.48 16.41 -8.86
N ASP A 122 -6.90 17.02 -9.97
CA ASP A 122 -7.06 18.47 -10.13
C ASP A 122 -7.97 19.03 -9.02
N SER A 123 -9.17 18.46 -8.89
CA SER A 123 -10.15 18.91 -7.91
C SER A 123 -9.70 18.70 -6.45
N TRP A 124 -9.03 17.58 -6.16
CA TRP A 124 -8.58 17.26 -4.80
C TRP A 124 -7.35 18.07 -4.39
N CYS A 125 -6.40 18.25 -5.32
CA CYS A 125 -5.06 18.77 -5.06
C CYS A 125 -4.87 20.24 -5.45
N HIS A 126 -5.92 21.07 -5.43
CA HIS A 126 -5.85 22.50 -5.75
C HIS A 126 -5.33 22.81 -7.16
N GLY A 127 -5.81 22.10 -8.16
CA GLY A 127 -5.51 22.40 -9.55
C GLY A 127 -4.19 21.80 -10.05
N VAL A 128 -3.63 20.79 -9.37
CA VAL A 128 -2.42 20.09 -9.81
C VAL A 128 -2.65 19.46 -11.19
N GLN A 129 -1.81 19.84 -12.15
CA GLN A 129 -1.90 19.38 -13.54
C GLN A 129 -0.85 18.32 -13.86
N PRO A 130 -0.99 17.57 -14.98
CA PRO A 130 0.00 16.60 -15.44
C PRO A 130 1.47 17.06 -15.41
N GLU A 131 1.74 18.31 -15.80
CA GLU A 131 3.07 18.91 -15.78
C GLU A 131 3.66 19.11 -14.38
N ASP A 132 2.84 19.07 -13.34
CA ASP A 132 3.25 19.18 -11.94
C ASP A 132 3.52 17.82 -11.29
N LEU A 133 3.28 16.70 -11.98
CA LEU A 133 3.27 15.38 -11.36
C LEU A 133 4.66 14.72 -11.31
N THR A 134 4.87 13.92 -10.28
CA THR A 134 5.91 12.91 -10.20
C THR A 134 5.29 11.55 -9.99
N PHE A 135 5.91 10.52 -10.56
CA PHE A 135 5.37 9.17 -10.53
C PHE A 135 5.34 8.59 -9.12
N SER A 136 4.28 7.85 -8.83
CA SER A 136 4.13 7.10 -7.59
C SER A 136 3.73 5.67 -7.86
N GLY A 137 3.99 4.78 -6.90
CA GLY A 137 3.65 3.37 -6.99
C GLY A 137 2.16 3.11 -7.14
N MET A 138 1.86 2.00 -7.82
CA MET A 138 0.53 1.40 -7.90
C MET A 138 0.60 -0.01 -7.32
N LEU A 139 -0.43 -0.40 -6.57
CA LEU A 139 -0.51 -1.67 -5.89
C LEU A 139 -1.93 -2.22 -5.96
N LEU A 140 -2.10 -3.46 -6.37
CA LEU A 140 -3.36 -4.18 -6.27
C LEU A 140 -3.38 -4.97 -4.96
N TRP A 141 -4.39 -4.74 -4.14
CA TRP A 141 -4.67 -5.58 -2.99
C TRP A 141 -5.58 -6.74 -3.39
N ALA A 142 -5.15 -7.95 -3.02
CA ALA A 142 -5.87 -9.19 -3.28
C ALA A 142 -6.00 -10.00 -2.00
N ASN A 143 -6.91 -10.96 -1.96
CA ASN A 143 -7.01 -11.90 -0.85
C ASN A 143 -6.31 -13.22 -1.22
N PRO A 144 -5.49 -13.78 -0.32
CA PRO A 144 -5.07 -15.16 -0.44
C PRO A 144 -6.30 -16.06 -0.50
N ARG A 145 -6.30 -17.03 -1.43
CA ARG A 145 -7.49 -17.86 -1.67
C ARG A 145 -7.74 -18.85 -0.53
N THR A 146 -6.68 -19.35 0.10
CA THR A 146 -6.75 -20.51 1.00
C THR A 146 -6.41 -20.22 2.46
N HIS A 147 -5.90 -19.02 2.78
CA HIS A 147 -5.41 -18.70 4.13
C HIS A 147 -5.77 -17.27 4.52
N GLU A 148 -6.06 -17.08 5.79
CA GLU A 148 -6.23 -15.75 6.35
C GLU A 148 -4.86 -15.08 6.45
N ASN A 149 -4.73 -13.87 5.92
CA ASN A 149 -3.57 -13.01 6.14
C ASN A 149 -4.00 -11.77 6.90
N LYS A 150 -3.37 -11.57 8.06
CA LYS A 150 -3.58 -10.41 8.92
C LYS A 150 -2.27 -9.65 9.02
N LEU A 151 -2.27 -8.43 8.53
CA LEU A 151 -1.18 -7.53 8.84
C LEU A 151 -1.24 -7.19 10.34
N GLY A 152 -0.06 -6.97 10.94
CA GLY A 152 -0.01 -6.37 12.26
C GLY A 152 -0.67 -5.00 12.22
N TRP A 153 -1.29 -4.58 13.32
CA TRP A 153 -1.72 -3.19 13.46
C TRP A 153 -0.51 -2.26 13.35
N HIS A 154 -0.64 -1.21 12.56
CA HIS A 154 0.47 -0.32 12.29
C HIS A 154 0.00 1.09 11.91
N ARG A 155 0.98 1.98 11.77
CA ARG A 155 0.88 3.23 11.03
C ARG A 155 1.89 3.14 9.87
N ASP A 156 1.64 3.86 8.78
CA ASP A 156 2.57 3.89 7.64
C ASP A 156 3.78 4.81 7.88
N VAL A 157 3.64 5.75 8.82
CA VAL A 157 4.71 6.66 9.23
C VAL A 157 5.70 5.95 10.15
N THR A 158 6.83 6.58 10.46
CA THR A 158 7.75 6.08 11.51
C THR A 158 7.71 7.04 12.68
N TRP A 159 7.38 6.53 13.87
CA TRP A 159 7.14 7.35 15.08
C TRP A 159 8.07 7.01 16.24
N TRP A 160 9.20 6.38 15.92
CA TRP A 160 10.28 5.99 16.83
C TRP A 160 11.63 6.30 16.19
N GLY A 161 12.69 6.20 17.00
CA GLY A 161 14.07 6.42 16.57
C GLY A 161 14.24 7.76 15.87
N THR A 162 14.82 7.72 14.67
CA THR A 162 15.08 8.92 13.86
C THR A 162 13.85 9.45 13.10
N GLY A 163 12.73 8.72 13.11
CA GLY A 163 11.55 9.05 12.29
C GLY A 163 11.73 8.80 10.79
N LYS A 164 12.88 8.28 10.34
CA LYS A 164 13.12 7.90 8.95
C LYS A 164 12.41 6.61 8.61
N SER A 165 11.83 6.53 7.41
CA SER A 165 11.26 5.29 6.88
C SER A 165 12.30 4.18 6.81
N TYR A 166 11.87 2.93 7.04
CA TYR A 166 12.70 1.75 6.86
C TYR A 166 12.59 1.23 5.43
N PHE A 167 13.62 0.51 4.99
CA PHE A 167 13.68 -0.15 3.69
C PHE A 167 13.21 -1.60 3.83
N ALA A 168 12.37 -2.11 2.93
CA ALA A 168 11.87 -3.49 3.05
C ALA A 168 12.98 -4.56 3.01
N GLN A 169 14.11 -4.27 2.35
CA GLN A 169 15.28 -5.16 2.33
C GLN A 169 16.07 -5.19 3.63
N ARG A 170 15.87 -4.21 4.52
CA ARG A 170 16.68 -4.00 5.72
C ARG A 170 15.75 -3.63 6.86
N GLU A 171 15.57 -4.54 7.82
CA GLU A 171 14.82 -4.23 9.05
C GLU A 171 15.64 -3.34 10.01
N VAL A 172 16.08 -2.19 9.52
CA VAL A 172 16.78 -1.16 10.29
C VAL A 172 15.74 -0.14 10.73
N ARG A 173 14.98 -0.51 11.77
CA ARG A 173 14.05 0.42 12.45
C ARG A 173 14.73 1.30 13.52
N GLY A 174 16.05 1.18 13.70
CA GLY A 174 16.88 2.03 14.55
C GLY A 174 17.11 1.53 15.99
N ASP A 175 18.38 1.55 16.38
CA ASP A 175 18.98 2.12 17.61
C ASP A 175 18.56 1.65 19.01
N GLY A 176 18.15 0.39 19.17
CA GLY A 176 17.97 -0.26 20.48
C GLY A 176 16.83 0.33 21.33
N PRO A 177 16.68 -0.10 22.60
CA PRO A 177 15.52 0.27 23.43
C PRO A 177 15.29 1.79 23.60
N GLU A 178 16.36 2.59 23.65
CA GLU A 178 16.28 4.05 23.86
C GLU A 178 15.57 4.78 22.72
N ALA A 179 15.67 4.26 21.50
CA ALA A 179 14.97 4.78 20.32
C ALA A 179 13.44 4.65 20.42
N TYR A 180 12.95 3.80 21.32
CA TYR A 180 11.54 3.56 21.60
C TYR A 180 11.11 4.16 22.95
N SER A 181 11.93 5.04 23.54
CA SER A 181 11.55 5.76 24.75
C SER A 181 10.36 6.70 24.48
N GLU A 182 9.52 6.89 25.49
CA GLU A 182 8.37 7.79 25.38
C GLU A 182 8.79 9.22 25.02
N GLU A 183 9.96 9.67 25.47
CA GLU A 183 10.52 10.99 25.11
C GLU A 183 10.74 11.11 23.60
N VAL A 184 11.41 10.12 22.99
CA VAL A 184 11.65 10.09 21.54
C VAL A 184 10.32 10.03 20.79
N GLU A 185 9.40 9.15 21.20
CA GLU A 185 8.09 9.03 20.57
C GLU A 185 7.27 10.33 20.64
N ARG A 186 7.33 11.07 21.76
CA ARG A 186 6.64 12.36 21.90
C ARG A 186 7.18 13.41 20.91
N ILE A 187 8.50 13.42 20.69
CA ILE A 187 9.12 14.29 19.68
C ILE A 187 8.61 13.91 18.29
N ARG A 188 8.71 12.61 17.92
CA ARG A 188 8.25 12.14 16.60
C ARG A 188 6.76 12.38 16.39
N TRP A 189 5.95 12.23 17.43
CA TRP A 189 4.51 12.44 17.36
C TRP A 189 4.16 13.91 17.07
N LYS A 190 4.87 14.86 17.67
CA LYS A 190 4.69 16.28 17.37
C LYS A 190 4.97 16.56 15.89
N GLU A 191 6.08 16.04 15.35
CA GLU A 191 6.44 16.17 13.94
C GLU A 191 5.37 15.55 13.00
N ILE A 192 4.84 14.38 13.38
CA ILE A 192 3.77 13.71 12.62
C ILE A 192 2.50 14.55 12.58
N ARG A 193 2.08 15.14 13.72
CA ARG A 193 0.89 15.99 13.76
C ARG A 193 1.05 17.25 12.89
N GLU A 194 2.20 17.91 12.98
CA GLU A 194 2.52 19.07 12.14
C GLU A 194 2.51 18.70 10.65
N LYS A 195 3.12 17.56 10.29
CA LYS A 195 3.12 17.04 8.92
C LYS A 195 1.71 16.67 8.44
N ASN A 196 0.90 16.05 9.29
CA ASN A 196 -0.48 15.67 8.97
C ASN A 196 -1.35 16.89 8.65
N ALA A 197 -1.29 17.92 9.51
CA ALA A 197 -2.00 19.18 9.27
C ALA A 197 -1.57 19.82 7.94
N LYS A 198 -0.25 19.90 7.70
CA LYS A 198 0.31 20.42 6.45
C LYS A 198 -0.14 19.62 5.22
N ASN A 199 -0.16 18.29 5.31
CA ASN A 199 -0.57 17.44 4.19
C ASN A 199 -2.04 17.63 3.81
N ILE A 200 -2.93 17.77 4.80
CA ILE A 200 -4.37 18.01 4.56
C ILE A 200 -4.59 19.41 3.97
N GLU A 201 -3.84 20.41 4.41
CA GLU A 201 -3.95 21.78 3.91
C GLU A 201 -3.41 21.91 2.48
N GLN A 202 -2.19 21.42 2.26
CA GLN A 202 -1.46 21.60 1.00
C GLN A 202 -1.94 20.68 -0.11
N ARG A 203 -2.35 19.45 0.23
CA ARG A 203 -2.81 18.42 -0.72
C ARG A 203 -1.92 18.34 -1.96
N ASN A 204 -0.61 18.24 -1.73
CA ASN A 204 0.41 18.10 -2.79
C ASN A 204 0.38 16.71 -3.46
N GLY A 205 -0.78 16.10 -3.56
CA GLY A 205 -0.95 14.72 -3.99
C GLY A 205 -2.06 14.03 -3.23
N VAL A 206 -2.44 12.88 -3.76
CA VAL A 206 -3.47 12.00 -3.21
C VAL A 206 -3.00 10.56 -3.37
N SER A 207 -3.28 9.76 -2.35
CA SER A 207 -3.21 8.30 -2.41
C SER A 207 -4.51 7.77 -1.85
N MET A 208 -5.13 6.84 -2.58
CA MET A 208 -6.42 6.27 -2.22
C MET A 208 -6.40 4.76 -2.41
N PHE A 209 -7.35 4.09 -1.76
CA PHE A 209 -7.69 2.69 -1.99
C PHE A 209 -9.03 2.67 -2.73
N LEU A 210 -8.98 2.51 -4.05
CA LEU A 210 -10.15 2.43 -4.92
C LEU A 210 -10.66 0.99 -4.97
N ALA A 211 -11.87 0.76 -4.47
CA ALA A 211 -12.50 -0.56 -4.49
C ALA A 211 -13.01 -0.88 -5.89
N LEU A 212 -12.57 -2.00 -6.47
CA LEU A 212 -13.04 -2.50 -7.77
C LEU A 212 -14.18 -3.51 -7.61
N VAL A 213 -14.36 -4.02 -6.39
CA VAL A 213 -15.46 -4.87 -5.91
C VAL A 213 -15.92 -4.36 -4.56
N ASP A 214 -17.10 -4.78 -4.12
CA ASP A 214 -17.53 -4.53 -2.75
C ASP A 214 -16.60 -5.28 -1.78
N GLU A 215 -16.01 -4.56 -0.83
CA GLU A 215 -15.02 -5.12 0.08
C GLU A 215 -15.04 -4.45 1.45
N GLU A 216 -14.51 -5.15 2.46
CA GLU A 216 -14.43 -4.65 3.83
C GLU A 216 -13.14 -5.08 4.56
N CYS A 217 -12.04 -5.22 3.81
CA CYS A 217 -10.77 -5.76 4.30
C CYS A 217 -9.87 -4.74 5.02
N HIS A 218 -10.25 -3.46 5.08
CA HIS A 218 -9.47 -2.42 5.76
C HIS A 218 -10.09 -2.11 7.13
N GLU A 219 -9.34 -2.31 8.20
CA GLU A 219 -9.77 -1.99 9.57
C GLU A 219 -8.94 -0.83 10.11
N LEU A 220 -9.55 0.13 10.82
CA LEU A 220 -8.84 1.27 11.40
C LEU A 220 -9.45 1.74 12.72
N VAL A 221 -8.71 2.56 13.46
CA VAL A 221 -9.19 3.25 14.67
C VAL A 221 -9.36 4.75 14.34
N PRO A 222 -10.61 5.25 14.18
CA PRO A 222 -10.87 6.65 13.85
C PRO A 222 -10.24 7.62 14.87
N GLY A 223 -9.70 8.74 14.38
CA GLY A 223 -9.09 9.79 15.19
C GLY A 223 -7.72 9.46 15.78
N SER A 224 -7.23 8.23 15.60
CA SER A 224 -5.93 7.79 16.14
C SER A 224 -4.72 8.51 15.51
N HIS A 225 -4.89 9.18 14.37
CA HIS A 225 -3.86 9.97 13.68
C HIS A 225 -3.54 11.31 14.35
N ASP A 226 -4.39 11.81 15.25
CA ASP A 226 -4.20 13.12 15.89
C ASP A 226 -4.11 13.10 17.42
N ARG A 227 -4.49 11.98 18.06
CA ARG A 227 -4.33 11.81 19.51
C ARG A 227 -3.10 10.98 19.91
N TRP A 228 -2.55 11.29 21.09
CA TRP A 228 -1.52 10.45 21.70
C TRP A 228 -2.05 9.03 21.91
N ARG A 229 -1.17 8.04 21.71
CA ARG A 229 -1.51 6.62 21.85
C ARG A 229 -1.97 6.28 23.27
N THR A 230 -2.91 5.35 23.38
CA THR A 230 -3.24 4.72 24.66
C THR A 230 -2.19 3.67 25.05
N PRO A 231 -2.13 3.21 26.31
CA PRO A 231 -1.29 2.07 26.68
C PRO A 231 -1.60 0.81 25.86
N PHE A 232 -2.87 0.60 25.51
CA PHE A 232 -3.33 -0.52 24.69
C PHE A 232 -2.76 -0.45 23.27
N GLU A 233 -2.87 0.72 22.63
CA GLU A 233 -2.31 0.94 21.30
C GLU A 233 -0.79 0.87 21.31
N HIS A 234 -0.13 1.30 22.40
CA HIS A 234 1.31 1.15 22.52
C HIS A 234 1.73 -0.31 22.49
N ASP A 235 1.09 -1.15 23.30
CA ASP A 235 1.36 -2.58 23.33
C ASP A 235 1.14 -3.21 21.94
N VAL A 236 0.05 -2.86 21.28
CA VAL A 236 -0.29 -3.39 19.95
C VAL A 236 0.74 -2.98 18.88
N LEU A 237 1.21 -1.74 18.93
CA LEU A 237 2.08 -1.16 17.90
C LEU A 237 3.58 -1.43 18.12
N LEU A 238 3.99 -1.69 19.37
CA LEU A 238 5.40 -1.86 19.72
C LEU A 238 5.94 -3.18 19.12
N PRO A 239 7.08 -3.15 18.39
CA PRO A 239 7.65 -4.36 17.82
C PRO A 239 8.01 -5.40 18.89
N LYS A 240 7.77 -6.68 18.62
CA LYS A 240 8.07 -7.78 19.55
C LYS A 240 9.54 -7.77 20.00
N SER A 241 10.47 -7.55 19.09
CA SER A 241 11.90 -7.49 19.39
C SER A 241 12.27 -6.39 20.39
N MET A 242 11.49 -5.29 20.44
CA MET A 242 11.69 -4.21 21.42
C MET A 242 11.08 -4.55 22.77
N LYS A 243 9.93 -5.24 22.80
CA LYS A 243 9.37 -5.82 24.03
C LYS A 243 10.36 -6.79 24.68
N ASP A 244 10.94 -7.68 23.87
CA ASP A 244 11.91 -8.69 24.33
C ASP A 244 13.20 -8.05 24.86
N GLN A 245 13.57 -6.86 24.37
CA GLN A 245 14.71 -6.08 24.88
C GLN A 245 14.36 -5.19 26.09
N GLY A 246 13.13 -5.27 26.60
CA GLY A 246 12.72 -4.60 27.84
C GLY A 246 12.18 -3.19 27.67
N VAL A 247 11.78 -2.77 26.46
CA VAL A 247 11.06 -1.49 26.30
C VAL A 247 9.76 -1.54 27.11
N PRO A 248 9.53 -0.56 28.01
CA PRO A 248 8.36 -0.56 28.87
C PRO A 248 7.04 -0.57 28.08
N HIS A 249 6.17 -1.53 28.37
CA HIS A 249 4.83 -1.60 27.80
C HIS A 249 3.87 -2.23 28.80
N THR A 250 2.57 -2.10 28.55
CA THR A 250 1.53 -2.74 29.35
C THR A 250 0.83 -3.80 28.49
N PRO A 251 1.18 -5.09 28.66
CA PRO A 251 0.49 -6.17 27.95
C PRO A 251 -1.02 -6.07 28.18
N SER A 252 -1.77 -5.94 27.11
CA SER A 252 -3.20 -5.67 27.21
C SER A 252 -4.02 -6.21 26.04
N TRP A 253 -3.41 -6.45 24.88
CA TRP A 253 -4.11 -7.05 23.74
C TRP A 253 -3.82 -8.55 23.61
N ASN A 254 -4.86 -9.35 23.39
CA ASN A 254 -4.77 -10.81 23.26
C ASN A 254 -4.44 -11.28 21.83
N GLY A 255 -4.28 -10.36 20.88
CA GLY A 255 -3.99 -10.67 19.48
C GLY A 255 -5.22 -11.00 18.63
N THR A 256 -6.41 -11.10 19.22
CA THR A 256 -7.64 -11.53 18.54
C THR A 256 -8.74 -10.49 18.60
N ASP A 257 -8.96 -9.88 19.76
CA ASP A 257 -10.11 -9.00 19.98
C ASP A 257 -9.96 -7.68 19.20
N PRO A 258 -11.08 -7.04 18.82
CA PRO A 258 -11.04 -5.70 18.24
C PRO A 258 -10.34 -4.68 19.15
N LEU A 259 -9.63 -3.74 18.54
CA LEU A 259 -9.13 -2.57 19.26
C LEU A 259 -10.31 -1.68 19.70
N PRO A 260 -10.20 -0.96 20.83
CA PRO A 260 -11.23 0.00 21.24
C PRO A 260 -11.50 1.05 20.15
N GLY A 261 -12.77 1.17 19.75
CA GLY A 261 -13.21 2.12 18.71
C GLY A 261 -12.82 1.71 17.28
N GLN A 262 -12.32 0.50 17.07
CA GLN A 262 -12.05 -0.04 15.74
C GLN A 262 -13.32 -0.09 14.88
N VAL A 263 -13.16 0.22 13.60
CA VAL A 263 -14.16 0.00 12.55
C VAL A 263 -13.56 -0.76 11.37
N ALA A 264 -14.36 -1.58 10.69
CA ALA A 264 -14.07 -2.05 9.34
C ALA A 264 -14.65 -1.06 8.31
N ILE A 265 -13.86 -0.70 7.31
CA ILE A 265 -14.29 0.20 6.23
C ILE A 265 -15.02 -0.64 5.19
N ARG A 266 -16.29 -0.35 4.92
CA ARG A 266 -17.04 -0.97 3.83
C ARG A 266 -17.03 -0.07 2.62
N LEU A 267 -16.54 -0.59 1.50
CA LEU A 267 -16.52 0.10 0.22
C LEU A 267 -17.36 -0.68 -0.77
N ARG A 268 -18.16 0.02 -1.56
CA ARG A 268 -18.75 -0.49 -2.80
C ARG A 268 -17.78 -0.31 -3.96
N ALA A 269 -17.95 -1.10 -5.02
CA ALA A 269 -17.20 -0.89 -6.24
C ALA A 269 -17.34 0.57 -6.75
N GLY A 270 -16.20 1.24 -6.99
CA GLY A 270 -16.12 2.64 -7.36
C GLY A 270 -16.04 3.63 -6.19
N GLU A 271 -16.27 3.19 -4.95
CA GLU A 271 -15.91 3.99 -3.78
C GLU A 271 -14.41 3.88 -3.50
N ALA A 272 -13.83 4.93 -2.93
CA ALA A 272 -12.43 4.95 -2.54
C ALA A 272 -12.23 5.45 -1.12
N LEU A 273 -11.31 4.82 -0.40
CA LEU A 273 -10.84 5.26 0.91
C LEU A 273 -9.62 6.17 0.74
N ILE A 274 -9.71 7.39 1.25
CA ILE A 274 -8.54 8.26 1.48
C ILE A 274 -8.28 8.27 2.98
N ARG A 275 -7.06 7.90 3.38
CA ARG A 275 -6.68 7.75 4.79
C ARG A 275 -5.39 8.49 5.10
N ASN A 276 -5.32 9.09 6.28
CA ASN A 276 -4.07 9.57 6.82
C ASN A 276 -3.15 8.39 7.19
N GLY A 277 -1.93 8.36 6.65
CA GLY A 277 -0.96 7.29 6.91
C GLY A 277 -0.61 7.10 8.39
N ALA A 278 -0.81 8.11 9.24
CA ALA A 278 -0.65 7.99 10.68
C ALA A 278 -1.81 7.24 11.34
N THR A 279 -3.02 7.15 10.78
CA THR A 279 -4.14 6.41 11.39
C THR A 279 -3.75 4.96 11.67
N ILE A 280 -4.01 4.48 12.88
CA ILE A 280 -3.80 3.07 13.26
C ILE A 280 -4.74 2.21 12.43
N HIS A 281 -4.18 1.27 11.70
CA HIS A 281 -4.95 0.44 10.78
C HIS A 281 -4.31 -0.94 10.59
N THR A 282 -5.07 -1.82 9.95
CA THR A 282 -4.60 -3.11 9.47
C THR A 282 -5.39 -3.56 8.23
N GLY A 283 -4.78 -4.44 7.44
CA GLY A 283 -5.46 -5.20 6.41
C GLY A 283 -5.82 -6.59 6.93
N HIS A 284 -7.08 -6.96 6.77
CA HIS A 284 -7.60 -8.26 7.13
C HIS A 284 -8.20 -8.94 5.89
N THR A 285 -7.55 -10.01 5.45
CA THR A 285 -8.01 -10.82 4.32
C THR A 285 -8.77 -12.03 4.85
N VAL A 286 -9.92 -12.34 4.25
CA VAL A 286 -10.74 -13.49 4.60
C VAL A 286 -10.66 -14.48 3.42
N PRO A 287 -10.34 -15.77 3.66
CA PRO A 287 -10.30 -16.78 2.60
C PRO A 287 -11.59 -16.79 1.78
N GLU A 288 -11.47 -17.07 0.48
CA GLU A 288 -12.57 -17.13 -0.49
C GLU A 288 -13.35 -15.82 -0.73
N ARG A 289 -13.15 -14.79 0.11
CA ARG A 289 -13.71 -13.47 -0.13
C ARG A 289 -12.88 -12.73 -1.16
N GLU A 290 -13.51 -12.26 -2.22
CA GLU A 290 -12.81 -11.44 -3.20
C GLU A 290 -12.34 -10.13 -2.56
N ARG A 291 -11.08 -9.77 -2.83
CA ARG A 291 -10.57 -8.42 -2.64
C ARG A 291 -9.88 -8.00 -3.91
N ASN A 292 -10.23 -6.81 -4.38
CA ASN A 292 -9.74 -6.25 -5.63
C ASN A 292 -9.75 -4.74 -5.44
N THR A 293 -8.70 -4.23 -4.80
CA THR A 293 -8.64 -2.83 -4.38
C THR A 293 -7.34 -2.21 -4.87
N LEU A 294 -7.44 -1.15 -5.63
CA LEU A 294 -6.29 -0.47 -6.20
C LEU A 294 -5.80 0.63 -5.26
N SER A 295 -4.59 0.49 -4.74
CA SER A 295 -3.87 1.60 -4.13
C SER A 295 -3.18 2.39 -5.24
N ILE A 296 -3.66 3.61 -5.46
CA ILE A 296 -3.28 4.47 -6.58
C ILE A 296 -3.26 5.92 -6.13
N GLY A 297 -2.42 6.71 -6.79
CA GLY A 297 -2.28 8.11 -6.48
C GLY A 297 -1.38 8.85 -7.46
N TRP A 298 -1.30 10.15 -7.26
CA TRP A 298 -0.33 11.04 -7.88
C TRP A 298 0.24 11.96 -6.80
N SER A 299 1.49 12.36 -6.97
CA SER A 299 2.14 13.33 -6.09
C SER A 299 2.63 14.51 -6.90
N LYS A 300 2.56 15.71 -6.31
CA LYS A 300 3.16 16.91 -6.86
C LYS A 300 4.68 16.78 -6.80
N TRP A 301 5.32 17.09 -7.91
CA TRP A 301 6.76 17.13 -8.06
C TRP A 301 7.35 18.21 -7.16
N GLY A 302 8.36 17.83 -6.37
CA GLY A 302 9.02 18.72 -5.42
C GLY A 302 10.02 19.70 -6.03
N GLY A 303 10.22 19.65 -7.35
CA GLY A 303 11.27 20.38 -8.08
C GLY A 303 12.48 19.51 -8.42
N GLU A 304 13.45 20.13 -9.08
CA GLU A 304 14.68 19.48 -9.56
C GLU A 304 15.45 18.79 -8.43
N PHE A 305 15.92 17.57 -8.70
CA PHE A 305 16.69 16.81 -7.74
C PHE A 305 18.19 17.04 -7.96
N THR A 306 18.86 17.64 -6.97
CA THR A 306 20.31 17.91 -7.02
C THR A 306 21.11 17.00 -6.08
N GLY A 307 20.48 15.95 -5.55
CA GLY A 307 21.09 15.02 -4.60
C GLY A 307 21.68 13.79 -5.28
N GLU A 308 22.22 12.88 -4.47
CA GLU A 308 22.62 11.54 -4.91
C GLU A 308 21.41 10.60 -4.87
N PRO A 309 21.13 9.84 -5.95
CA PRO A 309 20.02 8.90 -5.96
C PRO A 309 20.20 7.80 -4.91
N SER A 310 19.12 7.51 -4.20
CA SER A 310 19.10 6.46 -3.18
C SER A 310 18.82 5.11 -3.81
N VAL A 311 19.40 4.04 -3.26
CA VAL A 311 18.99 2.67 -3.63
C VAL A 311 17.50 2.55 -3.34
N THR A 312 16.73 2.14 -4.33
CA THR A 312 15.27 2.12 -4.19
C THR A 312 14.83 0.97 -3.28
N ASP A 313 13.70 1.16 -2.61
CA ASP A 313 13.07 0.08 -1.86
C ASP A 313 12.66 -1.04 -2.80
N VAL A 314 12.88 -2.30 -2.43
CA VAL A 314 12.70 -3.47 -3.31
C VAL A 314 11.29 -3.56 -3.85
N ARG A 315 10.31 -3.07 -3.08
CA ARG A 315 8.89 -3.03 -3.49
C ARG A 315 8.65 -2.11 -4.70
N HIS A 316 9.60 -1.25 -5.02
CA HIS A 316 9.59 -0.29 -6.13
C HIS A 316 10.71 -0.53 -7.14
N ALA A 317 11.62 -1.49 -6.90
CA ALA A 317 12.75 -1.75 -7.80
C ALA A 317 12.32 -2.00 -9.25
N TRP A 318 11.27 -2.78 -9.46
CA TRP A 318 10.66 -3.03 -10.77
C TRP A 318 10.29 -1.76 -11.55
N GLN A 319 9.98 -0.66 -10.87
CA GLN A 319 9.55 0.58 -11.53
C GLN A 319 10.69 1.25 -12.30
N LEU A 320 11.95 0.95 -11.96
CA LEU A 320 13.11 1.49 -12.66
C LEU A 320 13.36 0.82 -14.02
N ASP A 321 12.66 -0.27 -14.35
CA ASP A 321 12.82 -0.94 -15.63
C ASP A 321 12.39 0.02 -16.75
N PRO A 322 13.25 0.34 -17.74
CA PRO A 322 12.90 1.24 -18.84
C PRO A 322 11.64 0.83 -19.60
N ASP A 323 11.31 -0.47 -19.64
CA ASP A 323 10.07 -0.95 -20.25
C ASP A 323 8.81 -0.39 -19.56
N VAL A 324 8.89 -0.09 -18.25
CA VAL A 324 7.81 0.60 -17.52
C VAL A 324 7.60 2.00 -18.07
N ARG A 325 8.69 2.76 -18.23
CA ARG A 325 8.64 4.12 -18.79
C ARG A 325 8.04 4.12 -20.20
N GLU A 326 8.50 3.21 -21.05
CA GLU A 326 8.05 3.14 -22.44
C GLU A 326 6.59 2.68 -22.58
N ALA A 327 6.08 1.91 -21.63
CA ALA A 327 4.68 1.48 -21.60
C ALA A 327 3.70 2.58 -21.15
N LEU A 328 4.18 3.72 -20.64
CA LEU A 328 3.29 4.81 -20.20
C LEU A 328 2.59 5.47 -21.41
N PRO A 329 1.26 5.62 -21.37
CA PRO A 329 0.46 6.02 -22.55
C PRO A 329 0.61 7.50 -22.93
N HIS A 330 1.15 8.34 -22.05
CA HIS A 330 1.29 9.77 -22.29
C HIS A 330 2.72 10.25 -22.04
N GLU A 331 3.20 11.17 -22.87
CA GLU A 331 4.55 11.76 -22.75
C GLU A 331 4.76 12.49 -21.40
N TRP A 332 3.70 13.11 -20.85
CA TRP A 332 3.78 13.71 -19.53
C TRP A 332 3.95 12.66 -18.41
N MET A 333 3.41 11.45 -18.57
CA MET A 333 3.62 10.37 -17.60
C MET A 333 5.06 9.89 -17.63
N LYS A 334 5.67 9.80 -18.82
CA LYS A 334 7.10 9.50 -18.97
C LYS A 334 7.95 10.56 -18.27
N THR A 335 7.59 11.83 -18.42
CA THR A 335 8.24 12.94 -17.70
C THR A 335 8.06 12.81 -16.18
N ALA A 336 6.87 12.44 -15.70
CA ALA A 336 6.62 12.21 -14.28
C ALA A 336 7.44 11.01 -13.75
N TRP A 337 7.61 9.97 -14.56
CA TRP A 337 8.49 8.83 -14.27
C TRP A 337 9.96 9.25 -14.22
N ASP A 338 10.42 10.05 -15.19
CA ASP A 338 11.81 10.54 -15.26
C ASP A 338 12.17 11.28 -13.96
N ARG A 339 11.30 12.22 -13.54
CA ARG A 339 11.44 12.96 -12.28
C ARG A 339 11.52 12.07 -11.04
N TRP A 340 10.76 10.98 -11.00
CA TRP A 340 10.83 10.02 -9.90
C TRP A 340 12.13 9.22 -9.97
N SER A 341 12.48 8.71 -11.15
CA SER A 341 13.65 7.86 -11.39
C SER A 341 14.97 8.57 -11.10
N GLU A 342 15.07 9.89 -11.31
CA GLU A 342 16.24 10.71 -10.96
C GLU A 342 16.61 10.63 -9.47
N THR A 343 15.64 10.37 -8.60
CA THR A 343 15.85 10.27 -7.15
C THR A 343 16.27 8.88 -6.69
N GLN A 344 16.25 7.89 -7.59
CA GLN A 344 16.35 6.48 -7.29
C GLN A 344 17.46 5.81 -8.11
N LYS A 345 18.00 4.72 -7.59
CA LYS A 345 18.83 3.80 -8.36
C LYS A 345 18.54 2.35 -8.01
N LEU A 346 18.78 1.46 -8.97
CA LEU A 346 18.67 0.02 -8.75
C LEU A 346 19.81 -0.42 -7.83
N GLY A 347 19.53 -1.32 -6.87
CA GLY A 347 20.59 -1.90 -6.04
C GLY A 347 21.36 -3.00 -6.76
N ASP A 348 22.47 -3.42 -6.16
CA ASP A 348 23.44 -4.33 -6.78
C ASP A 348 23.31 -5.78 -6.30
N THR A 349 22.36 -6.06 -5.40
CA THR A 349 22.10 -7.40 -4.87
C THR A 349 20.73 -7.93 -5.31
N LEU A 350 20.51 -9.24 -5.20
CA LEU A 350 19.20 -9.83 -5.51
C LEU A 350 18.15 -9.34 -4.51
N GLU A 351 18.52 -9.21 -3.24
CA GLU A 351 17.68 -8.71 -2.15
C GLU A 351 17.25 -7.26 -2.38
N ASP A 352 18.07 -6.45 -3.06
CA ASP A 352 17.70 -5.10 -3.46
C ASP A 352 16.63 -5.04 -4.55
N ARG A 353 16.44 -6.13 -5.31
CA ARG A 353 15.62 -6.16 -6.53
C ARG A 353 14.38 -7.05 -6.45
N TYR A 354 14.40 -8.08 -5.61
CA TYR A 354 13.45 -9.17 -5.69
C TYR A 354 12.88 -9.62 -4.34
N THR A 355 11.74 -10.31 -4.39
CA THR A 355 11.17 -10.99 -3.23
C THR A 355 11.97 -12.27 -2.93
N GLY A 356 11.84 -12.81 -1.71
CA GLY A 356 12.44 -14.13 -1.40
C GLY A 356 11.95 -15.25 -2.32
N PHE A 357 10.69 -15.20 -2.76
CA PHE A 357 10.13 -16.17 -3.72
C PHE A 357 10.88 -16.14 -5.06
N ASP A 358 11.09 -14.95 -5.62
CA ASP A 358 11.78 -14.81 -6.91
C ASP A 358 13.27 -15.16 -6.77
N ILE A 359 13.92 -14.75 -5.67
CA ILE A 359 15.32 -15.10 -5.38
C ILE A 359 15.51 -16.63 -5.34
N ASN A 360 14.60 -17.35 -4.70
CA ASN A 360 14.67 -18.81 -4.62
C ASN A 360 14.58 -19.46 -6.02
N HIS A 361 13.73 -18.93 -6.90
CA HIS A 361 13.61 -19.43 -8.27
C HIS A 361 14.82 -19.05 -9.14
N ILE A 362 15.39 -17.86 -8.93
CA ILE A 362 16.65 -17.48 -9.58
C ILE A 362 17.76 -18.46 -9.18
N LYS A 363 17.89 -18.72 -7.88
CA LYS A 363 18.85 -19.68 -7.32
C LYS A 363 18.49 -21.15 -7.59
N SER A 364 17.41 -21.44 -8.31
CA SER A 364 17.12 -22.77 -8.85
C SER A 364 17.40 -22.87 -10.36
N GLY A 365 18.07 -21.87 -10.94
CA GLY A 365 18.50 -21.87 -12.34
C GLY A 365 17.63 -21.02 -13.28
N MET A 366 16.58 -20.35 -12.79
CA MET A 366 15.72 -19.52 -13.65
C MET A 366 16.31 -18.12 -13.84
N VAL A 367 16.39 -17.63 -15.08
CA VAL A 367 16.77 -16.24 -15.34
C VAL A 367 15.52 -15.37 -15.37
N LEU A 368 15.22 -14.73 -14.23
CA LEU A 368 13.99 -13.96 -13.99
C LEU A 368 14.24 -12.45 -13.84
N GLY A 369 13.16 -11.68 -13.72
CA GLY A 369 13.20 -10.26 -13.36
C GLY A 369 13.87 -9.38 -14.40
N TRP A 370 14.90 -8.65 -13.98
CA TRP A 370 15.70 -7.81 -14.87
C TRP A 370 16.50 -8.61 -15.89
N ARG A 371 16.75 -9.90 -15.63
CA ARG A 371 17.51 -10.80 -16.51
C ARG A 371 18.86 -10.19 -16.91
N GLY A 372 19.52 -9.50 -15.98
CA GLY A 372 20.83 -8.90 -16.15
C GLY A 372 21.94 -9.90 -15.89
N GLU A 373 23.17 -9.38 -15.75
CA GLU A 373 24.33 -10.21 -15.40
C GLU A 373 24.19 -10.84 -14.01
N LEU A 374 23.70 -10.08 -13.03
CA LEU A 374 23.47 -10.54 -11.66
C LEU A 374 22.56 -11.77 -11.61
N GLU A 375 21.42 -11.73 -12.29
CA GLU A 375 20.44 -12.82 -12.30
C GLU A 375 20.97 -14.04 -13.07
N ARG A 376 21.70 -13.81 -14.18
CA ARG A 376 22.33 -14.90 -14.94
C ARG A 376 23.43 -15.61 -14.14
N GLN A 377 24.26 -14.87 -13.43
CA GLN A 377 25.31 -15.46 -12.58
C GLN A 377 24.69 -16.29 -11.45
N ALA A 378 23.72 -15.73 -10.73
CA ALA A 378 23.02 -16.44 -9.67
C ALA A 378 22.28 -17.70 -10.14
N ALA A 379 21.70 -17.66 -11.35
CA ALA A 379 21.08 -18.84 -11.95
C ALA A 379 22.11 -19.91 -12.36
N ALA A 380 23.25 -19.52 -12.93
CA ALA A 380 24.29 -20.47 -13.34
C ALA A 380 24.98 -21.16 -12.15
N GLU A 381 25.12 -20.46 -11.01
CA GLU A 381 25.67 -21.05 -9.77
C GLU A 381 24.81 -22.21 -9.24
N ALA A 382 23.50 -22.22 -9.53
CA ALA A 382 22.60 -23.30 -9.15
C ALA A 382 22.83 -24.59 -9.94
N GLU A 383 23.32 -24.50 -11.18
CA GLU A 383 23.58 -25.68 -12.04
C GLU A 383 24.84 -26.45 -11.62
N VAL A 384 25.67 -25.88 -10.73
CA VAL A 384 26.95 -26.45 -10.28
C VAL A 384 26.81 -27.22 -8.96
N VAL A 385 25.64 -27.17 -8.31
CA VAL A 385 25.31 -27.85 -7.04
C VAL A 385 24.38 -29.02 -7.30
#